data_AF-A0A2G4IJH7-F1
#
_entry.id   AF-A0A2G4IJH7-F1
#
_cell.length_a   1.000
_cell.length_b   1.000
_cell.length_c   1.000
_cell.angle_alpha   90.00
_cell.angle_beta   90.00
_cell.angle_gamma   90.00
#
_symmetry.space_group_name_H-M   'P 1'
#
loop_
_entity.id
_entity.type
_entity.pdbx_description
1 polymer ?
#
loop_
_entity_poly.entity_id
_entity_poly.type
_entity_poly.pdbx_seq_one_letter_code
_entity_poly.pdbx_strand_id
1 'polypeptide(L)'
;HAYLHGEKVAFGLLTQLVLEGQPRAVLQRVLSFATEVGLPITLSDIGLAELPTDELQKIAIRATDENDTIHNEPFAVRPDMVADAIMAADAMGRAWRQDHRSQE
;
A
#
# COMPACT_ATOMS: atom_id res chain seq x y z
N HIS A 1 2.62 -15.44 12.02
CA HIS A 1 2.31 -14.48 10.95
C HIS A 1 1.77 -15.26 9.76
N ALA A 2 0.59 -14.89 9.23
CA ALA A 2 -0.12 -15.64 8.18
C ALA A 2 0.31 -15.27 6.74
N TYR A 3 1.00 -14.14 6.57
CA TYR A 3 1.45 -13.62 5.28
C TYR A 3 2.98 -13.61 5.20
N LEU A 4 3.48 -13.95 4.02
CA LEU A 4 4.91 -13.96 3.68
C LEU A 4 5.47 -12.53 3.64
N HIS A 5 6.80 -12.43 3.71
CA HIS A 5 7.47 -11.14 3.67
C HIS A 5 7.18 -10.39 2.36
N GLY A 6 7.31 -11.07 1.21
CA GLY A 6 7.07 -10.49 -0.11
C GLY A 6 5.63 -9.99 -0.32
N GLU A 7 4.64 -10.66 0.27
CA GLU A 7 3.23 -10.24 0.20
C GLU A 7 3.01 -8.88 0.88
N LYS A 8 3.63 -8.67 2.05
CA LYS A 8 3.58 -7.38 2.74
C LYS A 8 4.36 -6.30 2.00
N VAL A 9 5.53 -6.65 1.45
CA VAL A 9 6.36 -5.74 0.66
C VAL A 9 5.62 -5.27 -0.60
N ALA A 10 4.86 -6.15 -1.27
CA ALA A 10 4.08 -5.78 -2.45
C ALA A 10 3.07 -4.66 -2.16
N PHE A 11 2.33 -4.77 -1.06
CA PHE A 11 1.41 -3.70 -0.64
C PHE A 11 2.15 -2.44 -0.16
N GLY A 12 3.29 -2.62 0.52
CA GLY A 12 4.18 -1.52 0.89
C GLY A 12 4.68 -0.71 -0.31
N LEU A 13 5.01 -1.38 -1.43
CA LEU A 13 5.38 -0.71 -2.68
C LEU A 13 4.24 0.13 -3.25
N LEU A 14 3.00 -0.38 -3.26
CA LEU A 14 1.84 0.42 -3.70
C LEU A 14 1.66 1.68 -2.83
N THR A 15 1.81 1.52 -1.52
CA THR A 15 1.79 2.63 -0.55
C THR A 15 2.88 3.65 -0.86
N GLN A 16 4.12 3.21 -1.11
CA GLN A 16 5.23 4.08 -1.45
C GLN A 16 4.99 4.85 -2.76
N LEU A 17 4.51 4.19 -3.82
CA LEU A 17 4.22 4.86 -5.10
C LEU A 17 3.13 5.94 -4.95
N VAL A 18 2.16 5.72 -4.05
CA VAL A 18 1.15 6.74 -3.71
C VAL A 18 1.79 7.88 -2.93
N LEU A 19 2.62 7.58 -1.93
CA LEU A 19 3.33 8.57 -1.11
C LEU A 19 4.24 9.48 -1.97
N GLU A 20 4.93 8.91 -2.95
CA GLU A 20 5.78 9.62 -3.91
C GLU A 20 4.99 10.45 -4.93
N GLY A 21 3.65 10.28 -5.01
CA GLY A 21 2.82 10.94 -6.01
C GLY A 21 3.11 10.47 -7.44
N GLN A 22 3.46 9.21 -7.62
CA GLN A 22 3.81 8.66 -8.93
C GLN A 22 2.64 8.77 -9.93
N PRO A 23 2.92 8.91 -11.25
CA PRO A 23 1.88 9.00 -12.25
C PRO A 23 0.96 7.79 -12.23
N ARG A 24 -0.34 8.01 -12.48
CA ARG A 24 -1.36 6.96 -12.51
C ARG A 24 -0.99 5.76 -13.40
N ALA A 25 -0.30 6.00 -14.52
CA ALA A 25 0.17 4.94 -15.41
C ALA A 25 1.17 3.97 -14.76
N VAL A 26 2.01 4.46 -13.84
CA VAL A 26 2.96 3.63 -13.07
C VAL A 26 2.18 2.76 -12.09
N LEU A 27 1.28 3.37 -11.31
CA LEU A 27 0.41 2.66 -10.37
C LEU A 27 -0.42 1.58 -11.06
N GLN A 28 -1.03 1.87 -12.21
CA GLN A 28 -1.80 0.90 -13.00
C GLN A 28 -0.95 -0.26 -13.49
N ARG A 29 0.30 -0.01 -13.92
CA ARG A 29 1.20 -1.07 -14.34
C ARG A 29 1.54 -2.02 -13.19
N VAL A 30 1.81 -1.48 -12.01
CA VAL A 30 2.12 -2.27 -10.80
C VAL A 30 0.89 -3.03 -10.33
N LEU A 31 -0.29 -2.41 -10.30
CA LEU A 31 -1.56 -3.06 -9.98
C LEU A 31 -1.87 -4.22 -10.94
N SER A 32 -1.68 -4.00 -12.25
CA SER A 32 -1.87 -5.03 -13.27
C SER A 32 -0.96 -6.22 -13.04
N PHE A 33 0.35 -5.98 -12.89
CA PHE A 33 1.32 -7.04 -12.66
C PHE A 33 1.01 -7.78 -11.35
N ALA A 34 0.82 -7.06 -10.25
CA ALA A 34 0.54 -7.66 -8.95
C ALA A 34 -0.73 -8.53 -8.99
N THR A 35 -1.77 -8.09 -9.69
CA THR A 35 -3.00 -8.89 -9.88
C THR A 35 -2.72 -10.16 -10.69
N GLU A 36 -1.99 -10.05 -11.80
CA GLU A 36 -1.66 -11.17 -12.69
C GLU A 36 -0.88 -12.29 -11.98
N VAL A 37 0.03 -11.93 -11.07
CA VAL A 37 0.84 -12.90 -10.32
C VAL A 37 0.28 -13.26 -8.94
N GLY A 38 -0.91 -12.75 -8.59
CA GLY A 38 -1.57 -13.06 -7.31
C GLY A 38 -0.98 -12.36 -6.08
N LEU A 39 -0.27 -11.24 -6.24
CA LEU A 39 0.23 -10.44 -5.13
C LEU A 39 -0.87 -9.55 -4.51
N PRO A 40 -0.77 -9.24 -3.20
CA PRO A 40 -1.69 -8.35 -2.51
C PRO A 40 -1.75 -6.95 -3.12
N ILE A 41 -2.97 -6.43 -3.30
CA ILE A 41 -3.20 -5.05 -3.76
C ILE A 41 -4.13 -4.25 -2.84
N THR A 42 -4.68 -4.87 -1.80
CA THR A 42 -5.52 -4.23 -0.77
C THR A 42 -5.07 -4.64 0.63
N LEU A 43 -5.48 -3.88 1.65
CA LEU A 43 -5.27 -4.27 3.05
C LEU A 43 -5.94 -5.60 3.38
N SER A 44 -7.10 -5.89 2.76
CA SER A 44 -7.81 -7.16 2.95
C SER A 44 -7.00 -8.38 2.52
N ASP A 45 -6.12 -8.23 1.53
CA ASP A 45 -5.28 -9.32 1.01
C ASP A 45 -4.15 -9.69 1.96
N ILE A 46 -3.79 -8.79 2.88
CA ILE A 46 -2.82 -9.01 3.95
C ILE A 46 -3.49 -9.09 5.33
N GLY A 47 -4.78 -9.39 5.36
CA GLY A 47 -5.53 -9.69 6.58
C GLY A 47 -5.91 -8.48 7.42
N LEU A 48 -5.88 -7.28 6.82
CA LEU A 48 -6.20 -6.00 7.46
C LEU A 48 -7.49 -5.39 6.89
N ALA A 49 -8.47 -6.24 6.55
CA ALA A 49 -9.75 -5.80 5.98
C ALA A 49 -10.50 -4.80 6.89
N GLU A 50 -10.39 -5.00 8.20
CA GLU A 50 -10.90 -4.09 9.22
C GLU A 50 -9.69 -3.55 9.99
N LEU A 51 -9.01 -2.54 9.45
CA LEU A 51 -7.89 -1.87 10.11
C LEU A 51 -8.42 -0.67 10.92
N PRO A 52 -8.41 -0.72 12.27
CA PRO A 52 -8.81 0.40 13.09
C PRO A 52 -7.87 1.60 12.89
N THR A 53 -8.41 2.81 13.07
CA THR A 53 -7.64 4.04 12.91
C THR A 53 -6.44 4.11 13.85
N ASP A 54 -6.55 3.64 15.09
CA ASP A 54 -5.44 3.66 16.05
C ASP A 54 -4.31 2.70 15.65
N GLU A 55 -4.64 1.53 15.10
CA GLU A 55 -3.66 0.59 14.54
C GLU A 55 -2.99 1.14 13.28
N LEU A 56 -3.74 1.77 12.38
CA LEU A 56 -3.18 2.47 11.23
C LEU A 56 -2.15 3.53 11.66
N GLN A 57 -2.48 4.33 12.70
CA GLN A 57 -1.56 5.32 13.24
C GLN A 57 -0.30 4.67 13.85
N LYS A 58 -0.43 3.54 14.55
CA LYS A 58 0.73 2.79 15.07
C LYS A 58 1.63 2.28 13.93
N ILE A 59 1.05 1.74 12.86
CA ILE A 59 1.79 1.30 11.67
C ILE A 59 2.54 2.47 11.06
N ALA A 60 1.87 3.60 10.86
CA ALA A 60 2.46 4.78 10.26
C ALA A 60 3.61 5.36 11.10
N ILE A 61 3.41 5.50 12.41
CA ILE A 61 4.47 5.95 13.35
C ILE A 61 5.67 5.01 13.27
N ARG A 62 5.43 3.70 13.29
CA ARG A 62 6.50 2.70 13.22
C ARG A 62 7.25 2.77 11.89
N ALA A 63 6.56 2.97 10.77
CA ALA A 63 7.17 3.09 9.45
C ALA A 63 8.06 4.34 9.33
N THR A 64 7.78 5.38 10.12
CA THR A 64 8.55 6.63 10.20
C THR A 64 9.51 6.71 11.39
N ASP A 65 9.85 5.57 12.02
CA ASP A 65 10.87 5.52 13.08
C ASP A 65 12.18 6.15 12.59
N GLU A 66 12.89 6.87 13.45
CA GLU A 66 14.11 7.62 13.07
C GLU A 66 15.21 6.75 12.44
N ASN A 67 15.21 5.44 12.73
CA ASN A 67 16.20 4.49 12.22
C ASN A 67 15.69 3.68 11.00
N ASP A 68 14.50 3.98 10.48
CA ASP A 68 13.91 3.25 9.35
C ASP A 68 14.42 3.75 7.99
N THR A 69 14.22 2.95 6.94
CA THR A 69 14.75 3.26 5.60
C THR A 69 13.94 4.32 4.86
N ILE A 70 12.75 4.67 5.35
CA ILE A 70 11.85 5.65 4.71
C ILE A 70 12.48 7.05 4.61
N HIS A 71 13.46 7.35 5.46
CA HIS A 71 14.17 8.63 5.45
C HIS A 71 15.17 8.77 4.29
N ASN A 72 15.34 7.74 3.47
CA ASN A 72 16.10 7.82 2.22
C ASN A 72 15.27 8.41 1.06
N GLU A 73 13.97 8.61 1.22
CA GLU A 73 13.14 9.35 0.26
C GLU A 73 13.67 10.78 0.08
N PRO A 74 13.60 11.37 -1.14
CA PRO A 74 14.13 12.71 -1.42
C PRO A 74 13.24 13.84 -0.87
N PHE A 75 12.36 13.54 0.09
CA PHE A 75 11.44 14.45 0.74
C PHE A 75 11.16 14.01 2.18
N ALA A 76 10.74 14.95 3.03
CA ALA A 76 10.40 14.63 4.41
C ALA A 76 9.10 13.81 4.47
N VAL A 77 9.15 12.64 5.13
CA VAL A 77 8.00 11.76 5.32
C VAL A 77 7.48 11.87 6.75
N ARG A 78 6.17 12.08 6.90
CA ARG A 78 5.48 12.18 8.20
C ARG A 78 4.48 11.02 8.39
N PRO A 79 4.19 10.60 9.64
CA PRO A 79 3.27 9.49 9.91
C PRO A 79 1.90 9.65 9.24
N ASP A 80 1.31 10.85 9.26
CA ASP A 80 0.01 11.11 8.63
C ASP A 80 0.05 10.92 7.11
N MET A 81 1.14 11.31 6.44
CA MET A 81 1.34 11.06 5.01
C MET A 81 1.37 9.56 4.70
N VAL A 82 2.02 8.76 5.56
CA VAL A 82 2.06 7.29 5.42
C VAL A 82 0.68 6.69 5.65
N ALA A 83 -0.05 7.14 6.68
CA ALA A 83 -1.40 6.68 6.95
C ALA A 83 -2.35 6.98 5.78
N ASP A 84 -2.30 8.20 5.24
CA ASP A 84 -3.08 8.61 4.07
C ASP A 84 -2.70 7.79 2.83
N ALA A 85 -1.40 7.56 2.60
CA ALA A 85 -0.93 6.76 1.48
C ALA A 85 -1.38 5.29 1.58
N ILE A 86 -1.39 4.69 2.77
CA ILE A 86 -1.90 3.33 3.01
C ILE A 86 -3.38 3.26 2.62
N MET A 87 -4.19 4.21 3.09
CA MET A 87 -5.63 4.24 2.81
C MET A 87 -5.93 4.50 1.33
N ALA A 88 -5.16 5.38 0.69
CA ALA A 88 -5.26 5.65 -0.73
C ALA A 88 -4.85 4.44 -1.58
N ALA A 89 -3.76 3.75 -1.23
CA ALA A 89 -3.35 2.52 -1.91
C ALA A 89 -4.41 1.42 -1.80
N ASP A 90 -5.00 1.22 -0.61
CA ASP A 90 -6.10 0.27 -0.41
C ASP A 90 -7.34 0.63 -1.26
N ALA A 91 -7.74 1.90 -1.25
CA ALA A 91 -8.87 2.38 -2.05
C ALA A 91 -8.62 2.17 -3.56
N MET A 92 -7.40 2.42 -4.03
CA MET A 92 -7.00 2.18 -5.41
C MET A 92 -7.04 0.69 -5.79
N GLY A 93 -6.55 -0.20 -4.93
CA GLY A 93 -6.63 -1.64 -5.15
C GLY A 93 -8.06 -2.16 -5.19
N ARG A 94 -8.93 -1.65 -4.30
CA ARG A 94 -10.37 -1.99 -4.31
C ARG A 94 -11.06 -1.51 -5.59
N ALA A 95 -10.78 -0.29 -6.04
CA ALA A 95 -11.32 0.25 -7.29
C ALA A 95 -10.83 -0.56 -8.50
N TRP A 96 -9.52 -0.89 -8.56
CA TRP A 96 -8.95 -1.74 -9.60
C TRP A 96 -9.68 -3.08 -9.73
N ARG A 97 -9.99 -3.75 -8.61
CA ARG A 97 -10.77 -5.00 -8.60
C ARG A 97 -12.22 -4.83 -9.02
N GLN A 98 -12.84 -3.67 -8.78
CA GLN A 98 -14.19 -3.41 -9.25
C GLN A 98 -14.21 -3.26 -10.77
N ASP A 99 -13.26 -2.50 -11.32
CA ASP A 99 -13.14 -2.27 -12.75
C ASP A 99 -12.85 -3.57 -13.54
N HIS A 100 -12.05 -4.47 -12.96
CA HIS A 100 -11.61 -5.71 -13.62
C HIS A 100 -12.43 -6.96 -13.27
N ARG A 101 -13.45 -6.85 -12.41
CA ARG A 101 -14.41 -7.94 -12.15
C ARG A 101 -15.42 -8.16 -13.28
N SER A 102 -15.50 -7.23 -14.23
CA SER A 102 -16.49 -7.25 -15.32
C SER A 102 -16.03 -8.07 -16.54
N GLN A 103 -14.93 -8.85 -16.42
CA GLN A 103 -14.34 -9.62 -17.53
C GLN A 103 -14.26 -11.15 -17.25
N GLU A 104 -14.91 -11.62 -16.19
CA GLU A 104 -15.14 -13.05 -15.91
C GLU A 104 -16.65 -13.35 -15.91
#